data_AF-A0A8S2F3W8-F1
#
_entry.id   AF-A0A8S2F3W8-F1
#
_cell.length_a   1.000
_cell.length_b   1.000
_cell.length_c   1.000
_cell.angle_alpha   90.00
_cell.angle_beta   90.00
_cell.angle_gamma   90.00
#
_symmetry.space_group_name_H-M   'P 1'
#
loop_
_entity.id
_entity.type
_entity.pdbx_description
1 polymer ?
#
loop_
_entity_poly.entity_id
_entity_poly.type
_entity_poly.pdbx_seq_one_letter_code
_entity_poly.pdbx_strand_id
1 'polypeptide(L)'
;MLSCIPYIVDDERNVGQYSDHVSVWLDAHIGKPENNRDLKALFRKITQPLEILSEGEEDIDEPMMLDVNILKSLQETVYRLELFDNADICLEFIHANRDKQIFFVSSGSMGRLIVPKIFELPQLQSIFIFCGDISKNSVWAMDYCEKISAMVIHQDDLLVHLTKCIAQYLESKGNGYMENDQTLRAKNCFAWSKKLLLRAEKYGHTRLPNDVKKIEEKILSAETGQQSSMDYQ
;
A
#
# COMPACT_ATOMS: atom_id res chain seq x y z
N MET A 1 -21.26 -13.07 -16.94
CA MET A 1 -21.29 -11.61 -17.16
C MET A 1 -21.08 -10.99 -15.79
N LEU A 2 -19.84 -10.60 -15.48
CA LEU A 2 -19.52 -9.86 -14.25
C LEU A 2 -20.03 -8.43 -14.47
N SER A 3 -20.93 -7.98 -13.60
CA SER A 3 -21.48 -6.63 -13.63
C SER A 3 -20.41 -5.64 -13.21
N CYS A 4 -20.14 -4.63 -14.05
CA CYS A 4 -19.29 -3.49 -13.71
C CYS A 4 -19.85 -2.80 -12.46
N ILE A 5 -19.07 -2.72 -11.39
CA ILE A 5 -19.45 -1.94 -10.20
C ILE A 5 -18.66 -0.63 -10.25
N PRO A 6 -19.29 0.51 -10.58
CA PRO A 6 -18.59 1.78 -10.57
C PRO A 6 -18.14 2.13 -9.15
N TYR A 7 -16.95 2.72 -9.03
CA TYR A 7 -16.49 3.38 -7.80
C TYR A 7 -17.53 4.45 -7.38
N ILE A 8 -18.04 4.39 -6.15
CA ILE A 8 -18.98 5.38 -5.63
C ILE A 8 -18.28 6.12 -4.49
N VAL A 9 -17.88 7.36 -4.74
CA VAL A 9 -17.45 8.29 -3.69
C VAL A 9 -18.70 9.04 -3.23
N ASP A 10 -19.16 8.75 -2.02
CA ASP A 10 -20.39 9.34 -1.46
C ASP A 10 -20.23 10.82 -1.08
N ASP A 11 -19.00 11.32 -0.91
CA ASP A 11 -18.74 12.72 -0.55
C ASP A 11 -17.34 13.17 -0.97
N GLU A 12 -17.27 14.09 -1.93
CA GLU A 12 -16.05 14.73 -2.45
C GLU A 12 -15.32 15.58 -1.38
N ARG A 13 -15.99 15.91 -0.27
CA ARG A 13 -15.45 16.81 0.77
C ARG A 13 -14.66 16.10 1.86
N ASN A 14 -14.63 14.76 1.86
CA ASN A 14 -14.02 13.98 2.93
C ASN A 14 -12.91 13.01 2.46
N VAL A 15 -12.26 13.40 1.36
CA VAL A 15 -11.19 12.66 0.68
C VAL A 15 -10.01 12.31 1.62
N GLY A 16 -9.71 13.17 2.59
CA GLY A 16 -8.63 12.94 3.58
C GLY A 16 -8.81 11.70 4.47
N GLN A 17 -10.04 11.20 4.67
CA GLN A 17 -10.32 9.99 5.46
C GLN A 17 -9.89 8.69 4.74
N TYR A 18 -9.68 8.76 3.42
CA TYR A 18 -9.20 7.63 2.65
C TYR A 18 -7.67 7.51 2.64
N SER A 19 -6.98 8.57 3.08
CA SER A 19 -5.52 8.67 3.16
C SER A 19 -5.00 8.56 4.58
N ASP A 20 -5.27 7.45 5.23
CA ASP A 20 -4.73 7.20 6.55
C ASP A 20 -3.44 6.41 6.50
N HIS A 21 -2.78 6.30 5.35
CA HIS A 21 -1.45 5.69 5.29
C HIS A 21 -0.48 6.38 4.32
N VAL A 22 0.80 6.12 4.53
CA VAL A 22 1.93 6.68 3.78
C VAL A 22 3.02 5.62 3.67
N SER A 23 3.66 5.56 2.50
CA SER A 23 4.87 4.78 2.30
C SER A 23 6.08 5.69 2.50
N VAL A 24 7.02 5.29 3.34
CA VAL A 24 8.22 6.07 3.66
C VAL A 24 9.44 5.25 3.29
N TRP A 25 10.33 5.78 2.45
CA TRP A 25 11.52 5.08 2.00
C TRP A 25 12.79 5.85 2.37
N LEU A 26 13.56 5.30 3.32
CA LEU A 26 14.85 5.82 3.76
C LEU A 26 16.03 5.08 3.09
N ASP A 27 16.80 5.80 2.29
CA ASP A 27 17.98 5.25 1.63
C ASP A 27 18.95 6.37 1.23
N ALA A 28 20.24 6.22 1.53
CA ALA A 28 21.26 7.23 1.23
C ALA A 28 21.40 7.56 -0.26
N HIS A 29 21.06 6.63 -1.14
CA HIS A 29 21.17 6.74 -2.58
C HIS A 29 19.80 6.91 -3.25
N ILE A 30 18.82 6.05 -2.95
CA ILE A 30 17.47 6.12 -3.51
C ILE A 30 16.72 7.33 -2.94
N GLY A 31 16.95 7.74 -1.70
CA GLY A 31 16.31 8.91 -1.10
C GLY A 31 16.59 10.23 -1.84
N LYS A 32 17.75 10.34 -2.50
CA LYS A 32 18.16 11.54 -3.22
C LYS A 32 17.31 11.80 -4.46
N PRO A 33 16.70 12.99 -4.64
CA PRO A 33 15.74 13.26 -5.71
C PRO A 33 16.21 12.88 -7.12
N GLU A 34 17.49 13.10 -7.41
CA GLU A 34 18.09 12.90 -8.72
C GLU A 34 18.31 11.43 -9.11
N ASN A 35 18.39 10.52 -8.15
CA ASN A 35 18.71 9.11 -8.38
C ASN A 35 17.46 8.26 -8.62
N ASN A 36 17.61 7.15 -9.35
CA ASN A 36 16.60 6.10 -9.50
C ASN A 36 15.20 6.62 -9.89
N ARG A 37 15.15 7.59 -10.81
CA ARG A 37 13.90 8.27 -11.20
C ARG A 37 12.85 7.31 -11.73
N ASP A 38 13.25 6.38 -12.59
CA ASP A 38 12.34 5.40 -13.21
C ASP A 38 11.78 4.43 -12.17
N LEU A 39 12.62 3.96 -11.25
CA LEU A 39 12.20 3.12 -10.12
C LEU A 39 11.18 3.84 -9.23
N LYS A 40 11.45 5.10 -8.88
CA LYS A 40 10.53 5.91 -8.06
C LYS A 40 9.21 6.16 -8.77
N ALA A 41 9.26 6.45 -10.07
CA ALA A 41 8.06 6.62 -10.88
C ALA A 41 7.25 5.32 -10.93
N LEU A 42 7.91 4.17 -11.11
CA LEU A 42 7.28 2.86 -11.09
C LEU A 42 6.60 2.57 -9.74
N PHE A 43 7.30 2.82 -8.63
CA PHE A 43 6.73 2.62 -7.29
C PHE A 43 5.52 3.51 -7.03
N ARG A 44 5.57 4.80 -7.41
CA ARG A 44 4.41 5.69 -7.32
C ARG A 44 3.25 5.15 -8.14
N LYS A 45 3.50 4.84 -9.42
CA LYS A 45 2.51 4.28 -10.34
C LYS A 45 1.78 3.06 -9.81
N ILE A 46 2.51 2.16 -9.17
CA ILE A 46 1.95 0.86 -8.75
C ILE A 46 1.27 0.97 -7.38
N THR A 47 1.91 1.66 -6.44
CA THR A 47 1.39 1.81 -5.07
C THR A 47 0.30 2.88 -4.93
N GLN A 48 0.07 3.70 -5.96
CA GLN A 48 -1.01 4.68 -6.00
C GLN A 48 -2.18 4.16 -6.85
N PRO A 49 -3.22 3.54 -6.25
CA PRO A 49 -4.31 2.91 -7.00
C PRO A 49 -5.11 3.91 -7.87
N LEU A 50 -5.00 5.20 -7.56
CA LEU A 50 -5.75 6.26 -8.24
C LEU A 50 -4.99 6.92 -9.40
N GLU A 51 -3.71 6.58 -9.62
CA GLU A 51 -2.97 7.09 -10.77
C GLU A 51 -3.58 6.52 -12.08
N ILE A 52 -4.02 7.42 -12.96
CA ILE A 52 -4.57 7.10 -14.29
C ILE A 52 -3.40 6.64 -15.14
N LEU A 53 -3.44 5.40 -15.61
CA LEU A 53 -2.46 4.89 -16.57
C LEU A 53 -2.65 5.63 -17.90
N SER A 54 -1.57 6.11 -18.52
CA SER A 54 -1.63 6.85 -19.79
C SER A 54 -2.30 6.05 -20.91
N GLU A 55 -2.88 6.76 -21.90
CA GLU A 55 -3.49 6.17 -23.10
C GLU A 55 -2.63 5.03 -23.70
N GLY A 56 -3.19 3.83 -23.77
CA GLY A 56 -2.53 2.64 -24.32
C GLY A 56 -2.12 1.58 -23.29
N GLU A 57 -2.16 1.87 -21.99
CA GLU A 57 -2.13 0.84 -20.95
C GLU A 57 -3.57 0.46 -20.60
N GLU A 58 -3.98 -0.77 -20.93
CA GLU A 58 -5.27 -1.31 -20.48
C GLU A 58 -5.34 -1.22 -18.95
N ASP A 59 -6.22 -0.34 -18.46
CA ASP A 59 -6.65 -0.33 -17.07
C ASP A 59 -7.27 -1.70 -16.83
N ILE A 60 -6.78 -2.40 -15.80
CA ILE A 60 -7.27 -3.74 -15.49
C ILE A 60 -8.69 -3.56 -14.96
N ASP A 61 -9.65 -3.63 -15.87
CA ASP A 61 -11.11 -3.66 -15.72
C ASP A 61 -11.67 -2.96 -14.48
N GLU A 62 -11.96 -1.66 -14.59
CA GLU A 62 -13.27 -1.07 -14.23
C GLU A 62 -13.24 0.46 -14.42
N PRO A 63 -14.23 1.07 -15.11
CA PRO A 63 -14.25 2.51 -15.31
C PRO A 63 -14.41 3.23 -13.97
N MET A 64 -13.35 3.91 -13.53
CA MET A 64 -13.41 4.90 -12.44
C MET A 64 -14.37 6.02 -12.85
N MET A 65 -15.62 5.98 -12.38
CA MET A 65 -16.56 7.10 -12.51
C MET A 65 -16.29 8.18 -11.46
N LEU A 66 -15.05 8.68 -11.43
CA LEU A 66 -14.67 9.80 -10.58
C LEU A 66 -14.26 10.97 -11.47
N ASP A 67 -14.74 12.17 -11.14
CA ASP A 67 -14.30 13.40 -11.82
C ASP A 67 -12.77 13.49 -11.78
N VAL A 68 -12.17 13.88 -12.91
CA VAL A 68 -10.70 13.94 -13.07
C VAL A 68 -10.04 14.86 -12.03
N ASN A 69 -10.73 15.91 -11.58
CA ASN A 69 -10.23 16.81 -10.54
C ASN A 69 -10.32 16.18 -9.15
N ILE A 70 -11.37 15.37 -8.89
CA ILE A 70 -11.48 14.58 -7.66
C ILE A 70 -10.39 13.53 -7.65
N LEU A 71 -10.15 12.84 -8.77
CA LEU A 71 -9.05 11.89 -8.94
C LEU A 71 -7.69 12.52 -8.70
N LYS A 72 -7.45 13.71 -9.25
CA LYS A 72 -6.21 14.44 -9.03
C LYS A 72 -6.04 14.85 -7.56
N SER A 73 -7.10 15.34 -6.91
CA SER A 73 -7.06 15.66 -5.48
C SER A 73 -6.84 14.41 -4.61
N LEU A 74 -7.43 13.28 -5.01
CA LEU A 74 -7.25 11.99 -4.35
C LEU A 74 -5.82 11.45 -4.58
N GLN A 75 -5.23 11.61 -5.76
CA GLN A 75 -3.84 11.19 -6.03
C GLN A 75 -2.85 11.95 -5.13
N GLU A 76 -3.01 13.27 -5.02
CA GLU A 76 -2.14 14.13 -4.21
C GLU A 76 -2.33 13.92 -2.70
N THR A 77 -3.53 13.50 -2.30
CA THR A 77 -3.92 13.40 -0.88
C THR A 77 -3.85 11.98 -0.36
N VAL A 78 -4.09 10.93 -1.15
CA VAL A 78 -4.47 9.56 -0.68
C VAL A 78 -3.34 8.55 -0.57
N TYR A 79 -2.34 8.61 -1.45
CA TYR A 79 -1.25 7.64 -1.43
C TYR A 79 0.07 8.34 -1.72
N ARG A 80 0.96 8.37 -0.73
CA ARG A 80 2.16 9.18 -0.79
C ARG A 80 3.37 8.30 -0.51
N LEU A 81 4.30 8.27 -1.45
CA LEU A 81 5.64 7.74 -1.25
C LEU A 81 6.57 8.90 -0.92
N GLU A 82 6.96 9.01 0.34
CA GLU A 82 7.97 9.95 0.80
C GLU A 82 9.35 9.31 0.80
N LEU A 83 10.34 10.04 0.31
CA LEU A 83 11.70 9.57 0.11
C LEU A 83 12.65 10.42 0.96
N PHE A 84 13.53 9.76 1.71
CA PHE A 84 14.50 10.42 2.56
C PHE A 84 15.88 9.82 2.33
N ASP A 85 16.91 10.67 2.29
CA ASP A 85 18.31 10.27 2.33
C ASP A 85 18.97 10.55 3.69
N ASN A 86 18.23 11.20 4.59
CA ASN A 86 18.65 11.56 5.93
C ASN A 86 17.74 10.91 6.99
N ALA A 87 18.34 10.18 7.93
CA ALA A 87 17.61 9.44 8.95
C ALA A 87 16.91 10.34 9.98
N ASP A 88 17.49 11.49 10.32
CA ASP A 88 16.91 12.39 11.33
C ASP A 88 15.67 13.10 10.76
N ILE A 89 15.75 13.58 9.51
CA ILE A 89 14.59 14.18 8.81
C ILE A 89 13.48 13.14 8.62
N CYS A 90 13.84 11.91 8.25
CA CYS A 90 12.88 10.81 8.14
C CYS A 90 12.19 10.51 9.49
N LEU A 91 12.95 10.49 10.58
CA LEU A 91 12.43 10.26 11.92
C LEU A 91 11.48 11.38 12.37
N GLU A 92 11.84 12.64 12.12
CA GLU A 92 10.96 13.79 12.36
C GLU A 92 9.65 13.67 11.58
N PHE A 93 9.71 13.28 10.31
CA PHE A 93 8.52 13.05 9.49
C PHE A 93 7.62 11.94 10.07
N ILE A 94 8.20 10.80 10.43
CA ILE A 94 7.46 9.68 11.04
C ILE A 94 6.76 10.11 12.34
N HIS A 95 7.43 10.92 13.17
CA HIS A 95 6.85 11.44 14.42
C HIS A 95 5.81 12.54 14.23
N ALA A 96 5.88 13.29 13.13
CA ALA A 96 4.90 14.31 12.78
C ALA A 96 3.59 13.71 12.24
N ASN A 97 3.65 12.56 11.58
CA ASN A 97 2.51 11.89 10.94
C ASN A 97 1.93 10.77 11.82
N ARG A 98 1.61 11.06 13.08
CA ARG A 98 1.09 10.05 14.03
C ARG A 98 -0.33 9.56 13.71
N ASP A 99 -1.06 10.33 12.91
CA ASP A 99 -2.39 10.00 12.41
C ASP A 99 -2.36 9.09 11.17
N LYS A 100 -1.17 8.80 10.62
CA LYS A 100 -0.99 7.98 9.42
C LYS A 100 -0.37 6.64 9.76
N GLN A 101 -0.90 5.58 9.16
CA GLN A 101 -0.28 4.27 9.09
C GLN A 101 0.92 4.29 8.14
N ILE A 102 2.06 3.77 8.58
CA ILE A 102 3.33 3.89 7.88
C ILE A 102 3.79 2.52 7.39
N PHE A 103 4.00 2.42 6.08
CA PHE A 103 4.72 1.33 5.44
C PHE A 103 6.15 1.79 5.20
N PHE A 104 7.09 1.28 5.99
CA PHE A 104 8.46 1.78 6.02
C PHE A 104 9.39 0.90 5.20
N VAL A 105 10.11 1.48 4.27
CA VAL A 105 11.15 0.84 3.46
C VAL A 105 12.49 1.44 3.86
N SER A 106 13.51 0.61 4.03
CA SER A 106 14.86 1.10 4.26
C SER A 106 15.93 0.23 3.63
N SER A 107 17.06 0.85 3.28
CA SER A 107 18.30 0.06 3.08
C SER A 107 18.70 -0.69 4.33
N GLY A 108 19.47 -1.76 4.20
CA GLY A 108 19.98 -2.51 5.35
C GLY A 108 20.81 -1.68 6.32
N SER A 109 21.68 -0.79 5.82
CA SER A 109 22.51 0.09 6.65
C SER A 109 21.69 1.16 7.37
N MET A 110 20.77 1.84 6.68
CA MET A 110 19.90 2.85 7.31
C MET A 110 18.87 2.20 8.24
N GLY A 111 18.41 1.00 7.91
CA GLY A 111 17.41 0.26 8.67
C GLY A 111 17.93 -0.07 10.05
N ARG A 112 19.19 -0.54 10.13
CA ARG A 112 19.88 -0.79 11.40
C ARG A 112 19.92 0.43 12.32
N LEU A 113 19.96 1.65 11.76
CA LEU A 113 20.06 2.89 12.52
C LEU A 113 18.68 3.40 12.99
N ILE A 114 17.66 3.31 12.14
CA ILE A 114 16.36 3.93 12.39
C ILE A 114 15.32 2.97 12.97
N VAL A 115 15.31 1.69 12.57
CA VAL A 115 14.30 0.71 13.01
C VAL A 115 14.23 0.60 14.54
N PRO A 116 15.36 0.53 15.29
CA PRO A 116 15.31 0.51 16.76
C PRO A 116 14.58 1.70 17.38
N LYS A 117 14.52 2.84 16.68
CA LYS A 117 13.89 4.08 17.17
C LYS A 117 12.39 4.15 16.85
N ILE A 118 11.93 3.45 15.82
CA ILE A 118 10.56 3.55 15.30
C ILE A 118 9.75 2.27 15.49
N PHE A 119 10.38 1.14 15.82
CA PHE A 119 9.72 -0.17 15.87
C PHE A 119 8.50 -0.20 16.80
N GLU A 120 8.59 0.43 17.97
CA GLU A 120 7.50 0.48 18.95
C GLU A 120 6.37 1.46 18.58
N LEU A 121 6.52 2.23 17.50
CA LEU A 121 5.51 3.21 17.11
C LEU A 121 4.24 2.50 16.63
N PRO A 122 3.06 2.82 17.20
CA PRO A 122 1.80 2.14 16.87
C PRO A 122 1.37 2.38 15.43
N GLN A 123 1.77 3.51 14.86
CA GLN A 123 1.45 3.87 13.48
C GLN A 123 2.35 3.15 12.45
N LEU A 124 3.36 2.40 12.88
CA LEU A 124 4.22 1.62 11.98
C LEU A 124 3.59 0.25 11.71
N GLN A 125 3.10 0.04 10.48
CA GLN A 125 2.40 -1.18 10.05
C GLN A 125 3.35 -2.28 9.60
N SER A 126 4.36 -1.93 8.80
CA SER A 126 5.26 -2.89 8.18
C SER A 126 6.60 -2.25 7.88
N ILE A 127 7.66 -3.06 7.97
CA ILE A 127 9.03 -2.68 7.65
C ILE A 127 9.55 -3.60 6.55
N PHE A 128 10.11 -3.01 5.51
CA PHE A 128 10.76 -3.70 4.39
C PHE A 128 12.23 -3.32 4.34
N ILE A 129 13.12 -4.30 4.34
CA ILE A 129 14.56 -4.07 4.22
C ILE A 129 15.00 -4.40 2.80
N PHE A 130 15.23 -3.36 1.99
CA PHE A 130 15.76 -3.49 0.64
C PHE A 130 17.29 -3.48 0.70
N CYS A 131 17.93 -4.63 0.54
CA CYS A 131 19.37 -4.74 0.76
C CYS A 131 20.03 -5.77 -0.16
N GLY A 132 21.26 -5.49 -0.58
CA GLY A 132 22.05 -6.42 -1.42
C GLY A 132 22.63 -7.62 -0.67
N ASP A 133 22.51 -7.66 0.66
CA ASP A 133 23.07 -8.71 1.52
C ASP A 133 22.11 -8.99 2.68
N ILE A 134 21.19 -9.93 2.47
CA ILE A 134 20.20 -10.33 3.48
C ILE A 134 20.89 -10.94 4.70
N SER A 135 21.88 -11.82 4.49
CA SER A 135 22.57 -12.54 5.57
C SER A 135 23.24 -11.60 6.58
N LYS A 136 23.83 -10.50 6.10
CA LYS A 136 24.42 -9.47 6.97
C LYS A 136 23.37 -8.67 7.74
N ASN A 137 22.20 -8.44 7.15
CA ASN A 137 21.17 -7.61 7.74
C ASN A 137 20.20 -8.39 8.63
N SER A 138 20.03 -9.69 8.39
CA SER A 138 19.15 -10.55 9.20
C SER A 138 19.59 -10.58 10.66
N VAL A 139 20.90 -10.52 10.93
CA VAL A 139 21.48 -10.53 12.27
C VAL A 139 20.87 -9.47 13.19
N TRP A 140 20.65 -8.24 12.71
CA TRP A 140 20.02 -7.18 13.52
C TRP A 140 18.51 -7.13 13.31
N ALA A 141 18.02 -7.51 12.13
CA ALA A 141 16.61 -7.49 11.80
C ALA A 141 15.79 -8.52 12.62
N MET A 142 16.42 -9.61 13.05
CA MET A 142 15.77 -10.65 13.87
C MET A 142 15.17 -10.10 15.16
N ASP A 143 15.77 -9.07 15.75
CA ASP A 143 15.26 -8.42 16.98
C ASP A 143 13.95 -7.65 16.74
N TYR A 144 13.55 -7.46 15.47
CA TYR A 144 12.39 -6.67 15.05
C TYR A 144 11.47 -7.45 14.11
N CYS A 145 11.54 -8.78 14.14
CA CYS A 145 10.87 -9.66 13.18
C CYS A 145 9.33 -9.53 13.18
N GLU A 146 8.73 -9.05 14.27
CA GLU A 146 7.27 -8.87 14.36
C GLU A 146 6.71 -7.82 13.39
N LYS A 147 7.52 -6.80 13.03
CA LYS A 147 7.12 -5.76 12.05
C LYS A 147 7.91 -5.80 10.76
N ILE A 148 8.99 -6.58 10.68
CA ILE A 148 9.72 -6.78 9.42
C ILE A 148 8.95 -7.76 8.56
N SER A 149 8.26 -7.23 7.55
CA SER A 149 7.41 -8.00 6.64
C SER A 149 8.21 -8.69 5.54
N ALA A 150 9.31 -8.08 5.08
CA ALA A 150 10.21 -8.72 4.13
C ALA A 150 11.62 -8.13 4.14
N MET A 151 12.59 -8.96 3.77
CA MET A 151 13.94 -8.54 3.38
C MET A 151 14.19 -9.01 1.96
N VAL A 152 14.50 -8.08 1.06
CA VAL A 152 14.47 -8.33 -0.39
C VAL A 152 15.67 -7.69 -1.08
N ILE A 153 16.15 -8.34 -2.14
CA ILE A 153 17.29 -7.89 -2.95
C ILE A 153 16.81 -7.24 -4.25
N HIS A 154 15.73 -7.75 -4.83
CA HIS A 154 15.21 -7.29 -6.11
C HIS A 154 14.06 -6.29 -5.91
N GLN A 155 14.05 -5.26 -6.77
CA GLN A 155 13.06 -4.19 -6.73
C GLN A 155 11.64 -4.73 -6.96
N ASP A 156 11.49 -5.76 -7.81
CA ASP A 156 10.18 -6.34 -8.15
C ASP A 156 9.60 -7.07 -6.93
N ASP A 157 10.43 -7.75 -6.15
CA ASP A 157 10.00 -8.39 -4.90
C ASP A 157 9.56 -7.33 -3.88
N LEU A 158 10.37 -6.27 -3.71
CA LEU A 158 10.00 -5.16 -2.81
C LEU A 158 8.66 -4.54 -3.20
N LEU A 159 8.47 -4.31 -4.49
CA LEU A 159 7.26 -3.73 -5.04
C LEU A 159 6.05 -4.62 -4.78
N VAL A 160 6.14 -5.92 -5.05
CA VAL A 160 5.07 -6.89 -4.80
C VAL A 160 4.74 -6.96 -3.31
N HIS A 161 5.76 -7.07 -2.45
CA HIS A 161 5.58 -7.16 -1.00
C HIS A 161 4.93 -5.90 -0.42
N LEU A 162 5.45 -4.72 -0.75
CA LEU A 162 4.89 -3.44 -0.31
C LEU A 162 3.44 -3.28 -0.76
N THR A 163 3.18 -3.51 -2.05
CA THR A 163 1.86 -3.36 -2.66
C THR A 163 0.85 -4.33 -2.03
N LYS A 164 1.26 -5.57 -1.77
CA LYS A 164 0.42 -6.56 -1.10
C LYS A 164 0.10 -6.16 0.35
N CYS A 165 1.06 -5.64 1.12
CA CYS A 165 0.80 -5.18 2.48
C CYS A 165 -0.17 -3.99 2.51
N ILE A 166 -0.06 -3.05 1.57
CA ILE A 166 -1.03 -1.96 1.43
C ILE A 166 -2.42 -2.51 1.08
N ALA A 167 -2.50 -3.47 0.15
CA ALA A 167 -3.77 -4.12 -0.21
C ALA A 167 -4.42 -4.85 0.97
N GLN A 168 -3.64 -5.56 1.79
CA GLN A 168 -4.11 -6.24 3.00
C GLN A 168 -4.59 -5.25 4.07
N TYR A 169 -3.92 -4.12 4.21
CA TYR A 169 -4.36 -3.05 5.09
C TYR A 169 -5.72 -2.48 4.66
N LEU A 170 -5.90 -2.23 3.35
CA LEU A 170 -7.19 -1.79 2.81
C LEU A 170 -8.27 -2.86 2.98
N GLU A 171 -7.94 -4.13 2.80
CA GLU A 171 -8.86 -5.24 3.09
C GLU A 171 -9.31 -5.21 4.56
N SER A 172 -8.38 -5.09 5.50
CA SER A 172 -8.69 -5.02 6.93
C SER A 172 -9.56 -3.81 7.26
N LYS A 173 -9.25 -2.64 6.68
CA LYS A 173 -10.05 -1.43 6.84
C LYS A 173 -11.46 -1.61 6.26
N GLY A 174 -11.58 -2.26 5.10
CA GLY A 174 -12.86 -2.60 4.50
C GLY A 174 -13.70 -3.54 5.37
N ASN A 175 -13.07 -4.54 6.00
CA ASN A 175 -13.75 -5.40 6.97
C ASN A 175 -14.27 -4.60 8.18
N GLY A 176 -13.46 -3.69 8.72
CA GLY A 176 -13.90 -2.80 9.80
C GLY A 176 -15.10 -1.92 9.38
N TYR A 177 -15.13 -1.43 8.14
CA TYR A 177 -16.31 -0.72 7.63
C TYR A 177 -17.55 -1.60 7.48
N MET A 178 -17.39 -2.88 7.10
CA MET A 178 -18.50 -3.83 7.07
C MET A 178 -19.08 -4.11 8.45
N GLU A 179 -18.24 -4.25 9.47
CA GLU A 179 -18.68 -4.44 10.86
C GLU A 179 -19.47 -3.24 11.41
N ASN A 180 -19.28 -2.06 10.83
CA ASN A 180 -19.95 -0.82 11.20
C ASN A 180 -21.07 -0.41 10.22
N ASP A 181 -21.57 -1.34 9.39
CA ASP A 181 -22.61 -1.11 8.38
C ASP A 181 -22.29 0.01 7.37
N GLN A 182 -21.01 0.34 7.19
CA GLN A 182 -20.52 1.32 6.22
C GLN A 182 -20.21 0.67 4.88
N THR A 183 -21.20 -0.02 4.31
CA THR A 183 -21.05 -0.90 3.14
C THR A 183 -20.34 -0.22 1.96
N LEU A 184 -20.67 1.04 1.67
CA LEU A 184 -20.05 1.72 0.56
C LEU A 184 -18.55 1.96 0.78
N ARG A 185 -18.15 2.36 2.00
CA ARG A 185 -16.75 2.56 2.35
C ARG A 185 -15.96 1.26 2.30
N ALA A 186 -16.59 0.17 2.75
CA ALA A 186 -16.01 -1.16 2.62
C ALA A 186 -15.75 -1.55 1.16
N LYS A 187 -16.72 -1.34 0.26
CA LYS A 187 -16.56 -1.60 -1.18
C LYS A 187 -15.39 -0.83 -1.78
N ASN A 188 -15.25 0.45 -1.46
CA ASN A 188 -14.13 1.26 -1.95
C ASN A 188 -12.78 0.71 -1.49
N CYS A 189 -12.67 0.30 -0.22
CA CYS A 189 -11.47 -0.33 0.30
C CYS A 189 -11.14 -1.66 -0.42
N PHE A 190 -12.14 -2.52 -0.63
CA PHE A 190 -11.94 -3.79 -1.33
C PHE A 190 -11.57 -3.58 -2.81
N ALA A 191 -12.21 -2.64 -3.50
CA ALA A 191 -11.87 -2.30 -4.88
C ALA A 191 -10.41 -1.82 -5.02
N TRP A 192 -9.95 -0.97 -4.10
CA TRP A 192 -8.54 -0.54 -4.09
C TRP A 192 -7.58 -1.66 -3.76
N SER A 193 -7.92 -2.52 -2.79
CA SER A 193 -7.14 -3.71 -2.48
C SER A 193 -6.99 -4.61 -3.71
N LYS A 194 -8.09 -4.91 -4.42
CA LYS A 194 -8.08 -5.68 -5.68
C LYS A 194 -7.18 -5.02 -6.73
N LYS A 195 -7.33 -3.71 -6.96
CA LYS A 195 -6.53 -2.97 -7.95
C LYS A 195 -5.04 -3.04 -7.66
N LEU A 196 -4.64 -2.90 -6.40
CA LEU A 196 -3.24 -3.02 -5.98
C LEU A 196 -2.71 -4.45 -6.21
N LEU A 197 -3.48 -5.48 -5.87
CA LEU A 197 -3.09 -6.88 -6.11
C LEU A 197 -2.90 -7.18 -7.60
N LEU A 198 -3.83 -6.75 -8.45
CA LEU A 198 -3.72 -6.93 -9.90
C LEU A 198 -2.50 -6.22 -10.49
N ARG A 199 -2.18 -5.01 -9.99
CA ARG A 199 -0.94 -4.32 -10.38
C ARG A 199 0.29 -5.07 -9.89
N ALA A 200 0.30 -5.57 -8.66
CA ALA A 200 1.40 -6.38 -8.15
C ALA A 200 1.62 -7.66 -9.00
N GLU A 201 0.56 -8.32 -9.47
CA GLU A 201 0.66 -9.46 -10.39
C GLU A 201 1.24 -9.07 -11.76
N LYS A 202 0.84 -7.92 -12.30
CA LYS A 202 1.30 -7.44 -13.62
C LYS A 202 2.80 -7.12 -13.63
N TYR A 203 3.30 -6.53 -12.54
CA TYR A 203 4.67 -6.06 -12.44
C TYR A 203 5.60 -7.01 -11.66
N GLY A 204 5.05 -8.01 -11.00
CA GLY A 204 5.79 -9.06 -10.32
C GLY A 204 5.90 -10.35 -11.14
N HIS A 205 6.81 -11.23 -10.73
CA HIS A 205 6.84 -12.62 -11.21
C HIS A 205 5.93 -13.56 -10.41
N THR A 206 5.20 -13.03 -9.43
CA THR A 206 4.36 -13.78 -8.50
C THR A 206 2.90 -13.60 -8.86
N ARG A 207 2.21 -14.70 -9.18
CA ARG A 207 0.75 -14.72 -9.32
C ARG A 207 0.10 -14.73 -7.94
N LEU A 208 -0.95 -13.94 -7.76
CA LEU A 208 -1.74 -13.76 -6.55
C LEU A 208 -3.25 -14.09 -6.76
N PRO A 209 -3.62 -15.16 -7.50
CA PRO A 209 -5.01 -15.38 -7.92
C PRO A 209 -5.94 -15.64 -6.73
N ASN A 210 -5.41 -16.24 -5.67
CA ASN A 210 -6.17 -16.50 -4.44
C ASN A 210 -6.44 -15.22 -3.67
N ASP A 211 -5.47 -14.29 -3.61
CA ASP A 211 -5.66 -13.00 -2.93
C ASP A 211 -6.71 -12.17 -3.69
N VAL A 212 -6.61 -12.11 -5.02
CA VAL A 212 -7.58 -11.38 -5.87
C VAL A 212 -8.99 -11.97 -5.72
N LYS A 213 -9.14 -13.29 -5.86
CA LYS A 213 -10.44 -13.97 -5.73
C LYS A 213 -11.09 -13.74 -4.37
N LYS A 214 -10.30 -13.80 -3.29
CA LYS A 214 -10.78 -13.51 -1.93
C LYS A 214 -11.37 -12.09 -1.82
N ILE A 215 -10.72 -11.10 -2.44
CA ILE A 215 -11.23 -9.73 -2.44
C ILE A 215 -12.51 -9.61 -3.29
N GLU A 216 -12.61 -10.30 -4.43
CA GLU A 216 -13.82 -10.33 -5.25
C GLU A 216 -15.03 -10.89 -4.48
N GLU A 217 -14.82 -11.97 -3.74
CA GLU A 217 -15.86 -12.54 -2.87
C GLU A 217 -16.31 -11.53 -1.79
N LYS A 218 -15.39 -10.72 -1.24
CA LYS A 218 -15.71 -9.65 -0.30
C LYS A 218 -16.51 -8.51 -0.94
N ILE A 219 -16.16 -8.09 -2.16
CA ILE A 219 -16.93 -7.09 -2.91
C ILE A 219 -18.37 -7.56 -3.13
N LEU A 220 -18.54 -8.81 -3.58
CA LEU A 220 -19.86 -9.42 -3.77
C LEU A 220 -20.66 -9.50 -2.46
N SER A 221 -20.01 -9.86 -1.36
CA SER A 221 -20.66 -9.93 -0.04
C SER A 221 -21.18 -8.56 0.43
N ALA A 222 -20.43 -7.49 0.13
CA ALA A 222 -20.84 -6.12 0.40
C ALA A 222 -21.98 -5.66 -0.52
N GLU A 223 -22.20 -6.30 -1.66
CA GLU A 223 -23.33 -6.00 -2.56
C GLU A 223 -24.63 -6.67 -2.16
N THR A 224 -24.54 -7.92 -1.72
CA THR A 224 -25.71 -8.73 -1.38
C THR A 224 -26.17 -8.54 0.06
N GLY A 225 -25.40 -7.81 0.89
CA GLY A 225 -25.69 -7.59 2.30
C GLY A 225 -25.54 -8.85 3.16
N GLN A 226 -24.82 -9.85 2.66
CA GLN A 226 -24.56 -11.10 3.40
C GLN A 226 -23.14 -11.08 3.96
N GLN A 227 -22.99 -11.07 5.29
CA GLN A 227 -21.71 -11.35 5.94
C GLN A 227 -21.29 -12.80 5.63
N SER A 228 -20.17 -12.98 4.94
CA SER A 228 -19.59 -14.31 4.74
C SER A 228 -19.01 -14.82 6.07
N SER A 229 -19.78 -15.66 6.75
CA SER A 229 -19.26 -16.54 7.80
C SER A 229 -18.43 -17.65 7.16
N MET A 230 -17.11 -17.50 7.14
CA MET A 230 -16.20 -18.63 6.96
C MET A 230 -15.17 -18.61 8.08
N ASP A 231 -15.59 -19.14 9.23
CA ASP A 231 -14.68 -19.76 10.18
C ASP A 231 -14.17 -21.06 9.55
N TYR A 232 -12.87 -21.13 9.26
CA TYR A 232 -12.22 -22.38 8.92
C TYR A 232 -11.90 -23.14 10.23
N GLN A 233 -12.55 -24.29 10.42
CA GLN A 233 -12.10 -25.35 11.34
C GLN A 233 -10.88 -26.07 10.77
#